data_AF-A0A932CHR8-F1
#
_entry.id   AF-A0A932CHR8-F1
#
_cell.length_a   1.000
_cell.length_b   1.000
_cell.length_c   1.000
_cell.angle_alpha   90.00
_cell.angle_beta   90.00
_cell.angle_gamma   90.00
#
_symmetry.space_group_name_H-M   'P 1'
#
loop_
_entity.id
_entity.type
_entity.pdbx_description
1 polymer ?
#
loop_
_entity_poly.entity_id
_entity_poly.type
_entity_poly.pdbx_seq_one_letter_code
_entity_poly.pdbx_strand_id
1 'polypeptide(L)'
;MSQSPRKIKTGFWVILSIVGFFSFVFIADWWKTNSTIGLIILLIILAGVAFALYRFPGFRNFFFRTAKETAIKVAFEKEAPKREPVPVDIRKIVTNRSASRCENPDCEASARPHLHHIDNDFKHNSPKNIIALCPNCHSNAHQNKMTNSQLRNWVQRSYESYKSLKQVGERLR
;
A
#
# COMPACT_ATOMS: atom_id res chain seq x y z
N MET A 1 -2.01 -22.66 -2.87
CA MET A 1 -1.74 -23.18 -1.51
C MET A 1 -0.90 -22.15 -0.76
N SER A 2 -1.50 -21.44 0.20
CA SER A 2 -0.82 -20.42 1.00
C SER A 2 -0.08 -21.11 2.15
N GLN A 3 1.26 -21.08 2.16
CA GLN A 3 2.02 -21.61 3.28
C GLN A 3 1.91 -20.64 4.46
N SER A 4 1.34 -21.12 5.57
CA SER A 4 1.28 -20.40 6.84
C SER A 4 2.70 -20.04 7.29
N PRO A 5 2.99 -18.78 7.67
CA PRO A 5 4.29 -18.40 8.19
C PRO A 5 4.62 -19.23 9.44
N ARG A 6 5.81 -19.85 9.46
CA ARG A 6 6.27 -20.64 10.62
C ARG A 6 6.39 -19.71 11.82
N LYS A 7 5.63 -19.97 12.89
CA LYS A 7 5.77 -19.26 14.17
C LYS A 7 7.16 -19.52 14.73
N ILE A 8 8.04 -18.52 14.66
CA ILE A 8 9.33 -18.53 15.37
C ILE A 8 9.01 -18.58 16.87
N LYS A 9 9.58 -19.55 17.59
CA LYS A 9 9.34 -19.75 19.02
C LYS A 9 9.91 -18.56 19.79
N THR A 10 9.09 -17.96 20.65
CA THR A 10 9.42 -16.78 21.47
C THR A 10 10.72 -16.95 22.26
N GLY A 11 11.05 -18.18 22.69
CA GLY A 11 12.29 -18.49 23.40
C GLY A 11 13.57 -18.28 22.59
N PHE A 12 13.51 -18.36 21.26
CA PHE A 12 14.68 -18.11 20.40
C PHE A 12 15.13 -16.64 20.51
N TRP A 13 14.18 -15.70 20.52
CA TRP A 13 14.47 -14.27 20.63
C TRP A 13 15.06 -13.90 22.00
N VAL A 14 14.57 -14.52 23.07
CA VAL A 14 15.09 -14.29 24.44
C VAL A 14 16.55 -14.72 24.55
N ILE A 15 16.89 -15.91 24.05
CA ILE A 15 18.28 -16.41 24.06
C ILE A 15 19.18 -15.49 23.23
N LEU A 16 18.73 -15.08 22.03
CA LEU A 16 19.49 -14.18 21.17
C LEU A 16 19.76 -12.82 21.84
N SER A 17 18.76 -12.27 22.56
CA SER A 17 18.93 -11.02 23.30
C SER A 17 19.92 -11.15 24.46
N ILE A 18 19.89 -12.25 25.21
CA ILE A 18 20.83 -12.51 26.30
C ILE A 18 22.27 -12.61 25.76
N VAL A 19 22.48 -13.41 24.71
CA VAL A 19 23.80 -13.57 24.08
C VAL A 19 24.31 -12.25 23.50
N GLY A 20 23.43 -11.46 22.88
CA GLY A 20 23.76 -10.13 22.36
C GLY A 20 24.20 -9.17 23.47
N PHE A 21 23.50 -9.17 24.61
CA PHE A 21 23.82 -8.33 25.76
C PHE A 21 25.19 -8.65 26.35
N PHE A 22 25.47 -9.94 26.62
CA PHE A 22 26.78 -10.34 27.15
C PHE A 22 27.92 -10.03 26.16
N SER A 23 27.72 -10.32 24.87
CA SER A 23 28.67 -9.94 23.82
C SER A 23 28.98 -8.43 23.85
N PHE A 24 27.95 -7.59 23.97
CA PHE A 24 28.12 -6.14 24.04
C PHE A 24 28.93 -5.71 25.28
N VAL A 25 28.64 -6.29 26.46
CA VAL A 25 29.37 -5.98 27.69
C VAL A 25 30.85 -6.34 27.57
N PHE A 26 31.17 -7.54 27.05
CA PHE A 26 32.56 -7.94 26.84
C PHE A 26 33.29 -7.06 25.82
N ILE A 27 32.61 -6.67 24.73
CA ILE A 27 33.18 -5.73 23.74
C ILE A 27 33.43 -4.37 24.37
N ALA A 28 32.51 -3.86 25.19
CA ALA A 28 32.64 -2.56 25.84
C ALA A 28 33.78 -2.54 26.87
N ASP A 29 33.95 -3.62 27.64
CA ASP A 29 35.03 -3.76 28.60
C ASP A 29 36.40 -3.90 27.91
N TRP A 30 36.47 -4.72 26.86
CA TRP A 30 37.68 -4.85 26.05
C TRP A 30 38.12 -3.52 25.44
N TRP A 31 37.16 -2.69 25.01
CA TRP A 31 37.44 -1.37 24.43
C TRP A 31 38.15 -0.44 25.41
N LYS A 32 37.81 -0.47 26.70
CA LYS A 32 38.44 0.41 27.71
C LYS A 32 39.95 0.23 27.77
N THR A 33 40.42 -1.01 27.69
CA THR A 33 41.85 -1.35 27.77
C THR A 33 42.53 -1.28 26.39
N ASN A 34 41.77 -1.45 25.31
CA ASN A 34 42.31 -1.61 23.95
C ASN A 34 41.78 -0.59 22.94
N SER A 35 41.48 0.64 23.37
CA SER A 35 40.83 1.64 22.51
C SER A 35 41.60 1.92 21.21
N THR A 36 42.94 1.93 21.25
CA THR A 36 43.77 2.14 20.06
C THR A 36 43.59 1.01 19.03
N ILE A 37 43.59 -0.25 19.49
CA ILE A 37 43.38 -1.41 18.62
C ILE A 37 41.95 -1.40 18.06
N GLY A 38 40.96 -1.06 18.89
CA GLY A 38 39.57 -0.91 18.46
C GLY A 38 39.40 0.11 17.33
N LEU A 39 40.05 1.28 17.45
CA LEU A 39 40.02 2.30 16.39
C LEU A 39 40.72 1.84 15.11
N ILE A 40 41.86 1.15 15.19
CA ILE A 40 42.56 0.60 14.02
C ILE A 40 41.66 -0.41 13.28
N ILE A 41 41.03 -1.32 14.01
CA ILE A 41 40.09 -2.29 13.42
C ILE A 41 38.93 -1.56 12.73
N LEU A 42 38.35 -0.54 13.38
CA LEU A 42 37.25 0.23 12.82
C LEU A 42 37.66 0.96 11.54
N LEU A 43 38.86 1.56 11.50
CA LEU A 43 39.42 2.20 10.31
C LEU A 43 39.64 1.19 9.16
N ILE A 44 40.15 -0.01 9.46
CA ILE A 44 40.33 -1.07 8.45
C ILE A 44 38.97 -1.51 7.87
N ILE A 45 37.96 -1.69 8.73
CA ILE A 45 36.60 -2.02 8.29
C ILE A 45 36.03 -0.90 7.42
N LEU A 46 36.17 0.36 7.84
CA LEU A 46 35.70 1.52 7.07
C LEU A 46 36.37 1.60 5.69
N ALA A 47 37.69 1.40 5.64
CA ALA A 47 38.45 1.37 4.41
C ALA A 47 38.02 0.20 3.50
N GLY A 48 37.79 -0.99 4.06
CA GLY A 48 37.29 -2.15 3.34
C GLY A 48 35.89 -1.94 2.77
N VAL A 49 34.99 -1.31 3.54
CA VAL A 49 33.63 -0.94 3.07
C VAL A 49 33.71 0.11 1.96
N ALA A 50 34.53 1.15 2.13
CA ALA A 50 34.74 2.17 1.11
C ALA A 50 35.30 1.56 -0.19
N PHE A 51 36.30 0.67 -0.06
CA PHE A 51 36.85 -0.07 -1.19
C PHE A 51 35.79 -0.96 -1.86
N ALA A 52 34.96 -1.66 -1.09
CA ALA A 52 33.90 -2.49 -1.65
C ALA A 52 32.85 -1.65 -2.41
N LEU A 53 32.45 -0.50 -1.85
CA LEU A 53 31.53 0.44 -2.50
C LEU A 53 32.13 1.05 -3.79
N TYR A 54 33.44 1.28 -3.81
CA TYR A 54 34.17 1.74 -4.98
C TYR A 54 34.30 0.64 -6.05
N ARG A 55 34.68 -0.57 -5.64
CA ARG A 55 35.05 -1.68 -6.53
C ARG A 55 33.86 -2.46 -7.08
N PHE A 56 32.75 -2.52 -6.35
CA PHE A 56 31.57 -3.31 -6.68
C PHE A 56 30.34 -2.41 -6.89
N PRO A 57 30.11 -1.89 -8.11
CA PRO A 57 28.98 -1.01 -8.41
C PRO A 57 27.61 -1.64 -8.13
N GLY A 58 27.49 -2.98 -8.21
CA GLY A 58 26.28 -3.70 -7.84
C GLY A 58 25.92 -3.57 -6.35
N PHE A 59 26.92 -3.62 -5.46
CA PHE A 59 26.75 -3.44 -4.02
C PHE A 59 26.35 -2.01 -3.68
N ARG A 60 26.98 -1.02 -4.33
CA ARG A 60 26.60 0.39 -4.22
C ARG A 60 25.12 0.58 -4.56
N ASN A 61 24.69 0.09 -5.73
CA ASN A 61 23.30 0.23 -6.17
C ASN A 61 22.31 -0.46 -5.22
N PHE A 62 22.67 -1.58 -4.60
CA PHE A 62 21.85 -2.24 -3.59
C PHE A 62 21.62 -1.35 -2.36
N PHE A 63 22.69 -0.83 -1.74
CA PHE A 63 22.58 0.04 -0.56
C PHE A 63 21.79 1.32 -0.84
N PHE A 64 22.03 1.96 -1.99
CA PHE A 64 21.30 3.18 -2.36
C PHE A 64 19.82 2.92 -2.63
N ARG A 65 19.45 1.76 -3.20
CA ARG A 65 18.02 1.41 -3.41
C ARG A 65 17.31 1.21 -2.07
N THR A 66 17.89 0.45 -1.15
CA THR A 66 17.29 0.23 0.18
C THR A 66 17.19 1.51 1.00
N ALA A 67 18.23 2.35 0.98
CA ALA A 67 18.21 3.65 1.65
C ALA A 67 17.13 4.56 1.06
N LYS A 68 16.99 4.61 -0.27
CA LYS A 68 15.96 5.40 -0.96
C LYS A 68 14.55 4.90 -0.63
N GLU A 69 14.32 3.58 -0.67
CA GLU A 69 13.02 2.98 -0.33
C GLU A 69 12.63 3.26 1.12
N THR A 70 13.59 3.18 2.05
CA THR A 70 13.37 3.48 3.47
C THR A 70 13.11 4.97 3.68
N ALA A 71 13.88 5.86 3.04
CA ALA A 71 13.69 7.30 3.14
C ALA A 71 12.33 7.73 2.56
N ILE A 72 11.91 7.17 1.43
CA ILE A 72 10.58 7.36 0.86
C ILE A 72 9.53 6.88 1.85
N LYS A 73 9.66 5.66 2.39
CA LYS A 73 8.68 5.14 3.35
C LYS A 73 8.57 6.02 4.59
N VAL A 74 9.69 6.42 5.19
CA VAL A 74 9.71 7.30 6.38
C VAL A 74 9.16 8.70 6.06
N ALA A 75 9.47 9.25 4.89
CA ALA A 75 8.99 10.56 4.48
C ALA A 75 7.47 10.56 4.17
N PHE A 76 6.94 9.50 3.58
CA PHE A 76 5.56 9.46 3.08
C PHE A 76 4.56 8.68 3.95
N GLU A 77 5.02 7.82 4.86
CA GLU A 77 4.13 7.05 5.75
C GLU A 77 3.43 7.94 6.80
N LYS A 78 3.92 9.17 7.01
CA LYS A 78 3.31 10.14 7.94
C LYS A 78 2.19 11.00 7.36
N GLU A 79 1.95 11.02 6.05
CA GLU A 79 1.05 12.03 5.44
C GLU A 79 -0.01 11.47 4.48
N ALA A 80 -0.29 10.17 4.48
CA ALA A 80 -1.51 9.72 3.81
C ALA A 80 -2.72 10.11 4.69
N PRO A 81 -3.56 11.11 4.31
CA PRO A 81 -4.74 11.43 5.07
C PRO A 81 -5.59 10.17 5.19
N LYS A 82 -6.01 9.85 6.43
CA LYS A 82 -6.87 8.70 6.71
C LYS A 82 -8.16 8.89 5.90
N ARG A 83 -8.30 8.12 4.81
CA ARG A 83 -9.47 8.18 3.93
C ARG A 83 -10.70 7.79 4.75
N GLU A 84 -11.71 8.64 4.74
CA GLU A 84 -13.00 8.29 5.35
C GLU A 84 -13.62 7.15 4.52
N PRO A 85 -14.01 6.03 5.15
CA PRO A 85 -14.58 4.92 4.41
C PRO A 85 -15.96 5.30 3.86
N VAL A 86 -16.28 4.86 2.65
CA VAL A 86 -17.63 5.00 2.08
C VAL A 86 -18.65 4.33 3.02
N PRO A 87 -19.69 5.05 3.48
CA PRO A 87 -20.73 4.51 4.35
C PRO A 87 -21.37 3.24 3.77
N VAL A 88 -21.78 2.32 4.66
CA VAL A 88 -22.29 0.99 4.26
C VAL A 88 -23.52 1.10 3.37
N ASP A 89 -24.43 2.03 3.64
CA ASP A 89 -25.66 2.22 2.85
C ASP A 89 -25.34 2.69 1.43
N ILE A 90 -24.43 3.65 1.29
CA ILE A 90 -23.98 4.17 -0.01
C ILE A 90 -23.26 3.06 -0.80
N ARG A 91 -22.39 2.30 -0.14
CA ARG A 91 -21.73 1.12 -0.74
C ARG A 91 -22.76 0.12 -1.25
N LYS A 92 -23.82 -0.16 -0.49
CA LYS A 92 -24.89 -1.08 -0.90
C LYS A 92 -25.66 -0.55 -2.11
N ILE A 93 -26.00 0.74 -2.13
CA ILE A 93 -26.66 1.39 -3.27
C ILE A 93 -25.80 1.26 -4.52
N VAL A 94 -24.52 1.64 -4.45
CA VAL A 94 -23.62 1.59 -5.62
C VAL A 94 -23.40 0.15 -6.09
N THR A 95 -23.20 -0.79 -5.15
CA THR A 95 -23.01 -2.22 -5.48
C THR A 95 -24.25 -2.81 -6.15
N ASN A 96 -25.45 -2.47 -5.67
CA ASN A 96 -26.70 -2.93 -6.26
C ASN A 96 -26.95 -2.28 -7.63
N ARG A 97 -26.71 -0.97 -7.75
CA ARG A 97 -26.83 -0.21 -9.00
C ARG A 97 -25.93 -0.79 -10.08
N SER A 98 -24.68 -1.13 -9.74
CA SER A 98 -23.72 -1.68 -10.70
C SER A 98 -23.85 -3.18 -10.92
N ALA A 99 -24.82 -3.85 -10.25
CA ALA A 99 -24.93 -5.29 -10.22
C ALA A 99 -23.60 -6.01 -9.87
N SER A 100 -22.80 -5.42 -8.98
CA SER A 100 -21.45 -5.88 -8.62
C SER A 100 -20.46 -5.96 -9.80
N ARG A 101 -20.67 -5.19 -10.88
CA ARG A 101 -19.79 -5.11 -12.05
C ARG A 101 -19.17 -3.73 -12.21
N CYS A 102 -18.22 -3.62 -13.14
CA CYS A 102 -17.66 -2.35 -13.59
C CYS A 102 -18.74 -1.52 -14.31
N GLU A 103 -18.82 -0.22 -14.02
CA GLU A 103 -19.77 0.70 -14.66
C GLU A 103 -19.21 1.32 -15.96
N ASN A 104 -17.94 1.05 -16.29
CA ASN A 104 -17.41 1.38 -17.61
C ASN A 104 -18.10 0.49 -18.67
N PRO A 105 -18.85 1.06 -19.64
CA PRO A 105 -19.58 0.29 -20.65
C PRO A 105 -18.67 -0.57 -21.52
N ASP A 106 -17.43 -0.14 -21.73
CA ASP A 106 -16.47 -0.79 -22.63
C ASP A 106 -15.61 -1.82 -21.88
N CYS A 107 -15.99 -2.16 -20.64
CA CYS A 107 -15.24 -3.05 -19.76
C CYS A 107 -16.01 -4.33 -19.45
N GLU A 108 -15.48 -5.45 -19.91
CA GLU A 108 -16.05 -6.79 -19.68
C GLU A 108 -15.37 -7.52 -18.50
N ALA A 109 -14.58 -6.82 -17.70
CA ALA A 109 -13.86 -7.45 -16.59
C ALA A 109 -14.82 -8.03 -15.55
N SER A 110 -14.64 -9.32 -15.22
CA SER A 110 -15.40 -10.02 -14.18
C SER A 110 -14.87 -9.82 -12.76
N ALA A 111 -13.76 -9.06 -12.63
CA ALA A 111 -13.16 -8.76 -11.34
C ALA A 111 -14.11 -7.93 -10.46
N ARG A 112 -14.10 -8.19 -9.15
CA ARG A 112 -14.88 -7.43 -8.18
C ARG A 112 -14.52 -5.93 -8.26
N PRO A 113 -15.50 -5.04 -8.47
CA PRO A 113 -15.22 -3.63 -8.63
C PRO A 113 -14.82 -2.97 -7.30
N HIS A 114 -13.98 -1.95 -7.40
CA HIS A 114 -13.63 -1.02 -6.34
C HIS A 114 -14.49 0.24 -6.47
N LEU A 115 -14.73 0.93 -5.35
CA LEU A 115 -15.45 2.20 -5.35
C LEU A 115 -14.47 3.36 -5.54
N HIS A 116 -14.79 4.26 -6.46
CA HIS A 116 -14.00 5.44 -6.78
C HIS A 116 -14.85 6.71 -6.66
N HIS A 117 -14.36 7.71 -5.93
CA HIS A 117 -14.93 9.05 -5.89
C HIS A 117 -14.53 9.82 -7.16
N ILE A 118 -15.51 10.26 -7.95
CA ILE A 118 -15.27 10.89 -9.26
C ILE A 118 -14.55 12.25 -9.11
N ASP A 119 -14.84 13.01 -8.07
CA ASP A 119 -14.19 14.29 -7.79
C ASP A 119 -12.88 14.16 -6.99
N ASN A 120 -12.45 12.93 -6.67
CA ASN A 120 -11.33 12.63 -5.78
C ASN A 120 -11.46 13.21 -4.35
N ASP A 121 -12.65 13.63 -3.93
CA ASP A 121 -12.92 14.05 -2.54
C ASP A 121 -13.59 12.91 -1.76
N PHE A 122 -12.84 12.31 -0.82
CA PHE A 122 -13.29 11.19 0.00
C PHE A 122 -14.43 11.56 0.97
N LYS A 123 -14.70 12.85 1.19
CA LYS A 123 -15.80 13.33 2.04
C LYS A 123 -17.13 13.38 1.29
N HIS A 124 -17.10 13.47 -0.04
CA HIS A 124 -18.31 13.56 -0.88
C HIS A 124 -18.93 12.20 -1.15
N ASN A 125 -19.51 11.61 -0.10
CA ASN A 125 -20.13 10.29 -0.10
C ASN A 125 -21.56 10.27 -0.68
N SER A 126 -21.72 10.72 -1.93
CA SER A 126 -22.97 10.64 -2.68
C SER A 126 -22.97 9.46 -3.66
N PRO A 127 -24.06 8.70 -3.83
CA PRO A 127 -24.13 7.63 -4.83
C PRO A 127 -23.84 8.14 -6.24
N LYS A 128 -24.18 9.40 -6.56
CA LYS A 128 -23.92 10.01 -7.87
C LYS A 128 -22.46 10.40 -8.08
N ASN A 129 -21.68 10.51 -7.00
CA ASN A 129 -20.27 10.86 -7.02
C ASN A 129 -19.35 9.65 -6.90
N ILE A 130 -19.91 8.45 -6.70
CA ILE A 130 -19.15 7.21 -6.54
C ILE A 130 -19.47 6.28 -7.69
N ILE A 131 -18.43 5.76 -8.33
CA ILE A 131 -18.52 4.80 -9.44
C ILE A 131 -17.84 3.48 -9.06
N ALA A 132 -18.43 2.36 -9.49
CA ALA A 132 -17.86 1.03 -9.32
C ALA A 132 -16.99 0.68 -10.54
N LEU A 133 -15.69 0.48 -10.34
CA LEU A 133 -14.72 0.22 -11.41
C LEU A 133 -13.88 -1.03 -11.12
N CYS A 134 -13.57 -1.83 -12.15
CA CYS A 134 -12.58 -2.92 -12.01
C CYS A 134 -11.17 -2.35 -11.70
N PRO A 135 -10.19 -3.16 -11.26
CA PRO A 135 -8.85 -2.67 -10.92
C PRO A 135 -8.17 -1.87 -12.05
N ASN A 136 -8.36 -2.27 -13.31
CA ASN A 136 -7.76 -1.60 -14.47
C ASN A 136 -8.41 -0.24 -14.73
N CYS A 137 -9.75 -0.17 -14.78
CA CYS A 137 -10.45 1.09 -14.96
C CYS A 137 -10.25 2.02 -13.76
N HIS A 138 -10.19 1.48 -12.54
CA HIS A 138 -9.87 2.26 -11.35
C HIS A 138 -8.48 2.91 -11.47
N SER A 139 -7.46 2.17 -11.92
CA SER A 139 -6.12 2.73 -12.16
C SER A 139 -6.14 3.80 -13.26
N ASN A 140 -6.88 3.57 -14.35
CA ASN A 140 -7.00 4.55 -15.44
C ASN A 140 -7.68 5.85 -14.98
N ALA A 141 -8.66 5.77 -14.06
CA ALA A 141 -9.30 6.94 -13.47
C ALA A 141 -8.31 7.77 -12.64
N HIS A 142 -7.51 7.14 -11.78
CA HIS A 142 -6.44 7.81 -11.03
C HIS A 142 -5.37 8.47 -11.92
N GLN A 143 -5.15 7.91 -13.12
CA GLN A 143 -4.20 8.44 -14.10
C GLN A 143 -4.80 9.51 -15.03
N ASN A 144 -6.03 9.97 -14.77
CA ASN A 144 -6.76 10.93 -15.62
C ASN A 144 -6.93 10.48 -17.09
N LYS A 145 -6.90 9.17 -17.36
CA LYS A 145 -7.22 8.61 -18.69
C LYS A 145 -8.72 8.60 -18.98
N MET A 146 -9.53 8.89 -17.96
CA MET A 146 -10.98 9.06 -18.04
C MET A 146 -11.34 10.35 -17.34
N THR A 147 -12.11 11.20 -18.00
CA THR A 147 -12.54 12.48 -17.44
C THR A 147 -13.68 12.30 -16.44
N ASN A 148 -13.79 13.21 -15.47
CA ASN A 148 -14.89 13.21 -14.52
C ASN A 148 -16.26 13.27 -15.20
N SER A 149 -16.37 13.98 -16.32
CA SER A 149 -17.60 14.03 -17.12
C SER A 149 -17.99 12.66 -17.66
N GLN A 150 -17.03 11.90 -18.22
CA GLN A 150 -17.27 10.53 -18.67
C GLN A 150 -17.73 9.62 -17.53
N LEU A 151 -17.06 9.68 -16.38
CA LEU A 151 -17.43 8.88 -15.20
C LEU A 151 -18.84 9.23 -14.71
N ARG A 152 -19.20 10.52 -14.66
CA ARG A 152 -20.55 10.97 -14.28
C ARG A 152 -21.62 10.48 -15.25
N ASN A 153 -21.34 10.50 -16.55
CA ASN A 153 -22.27 9.98 -17.57
C ASN A 153 -22.53 8.47 -17.40
N TRP A 154 -21.50 7.70 -17.06
CA TRP A 154 -21.65 6.27 -16.80
C TRP A 154 -22.48 6.00 -15.55
N VAL A 155 -22.19 6.70 -14.45
CA VAL A 155 -22.98 6.63 -13.21
C VAL A 155 -24.44 6.99 -13.47
N GLN A 156 -24.69 8.06 -14.24
CA GLN A 156 -26.04 8.50 -14.56
C GLN A 156 -26.84 7.42 -15.31
N ARG A 157 -26.24 6.77 -16.32
CA ARG A 157 -26.89 5.65 -17.02
C ARG A 157 -27.24 4.51 -16.08
N SER A 158 -26.28 4.02 -15.29
CA SER A 158 -26.51 2.95 -14.33
C SER A 158 -27.56 3.32 -13.28
N TYR A 159 -27.61 4.59 -12.86
CA TYR A 159 -28.57 5.09 -11.88
C TYR A 159 -30.00 5.07 -12.41
N GLU A 160 -30.21 5.53 -13.65
CA GLU A 160 -31.53 5.49 -14.28
C GLU A 160 -32.00 4.04 -14.51
N SER A 161 -31.11 3.15 -14.94
CA SER A 161 -31.42 1.71 -15.06
C SER A 161 -31.79 1.08 -13.71
N TYR A 162 -31.09 1.42 -12.63
CA TYR A 162 -31.43 0.95 -11.30
C TYR A 162 -32.79 1.46 -10.82
N LYS A 163 -33.09 2.74 -11.07
CA LYS A 163 -34.35 3.37 -10.67
C LYS A 163 -35.55 2.75 -11.39
N SER A 164 -35.43 2.48 -12.70
CA SER A 164 -36.50 1.84 -13.47
C SER A 164 -36.78 0.41 -12.97
N LEU A 165 -35.73 -0.37 -12.69
CA LEU A 165 -35.86 -1.72 -12.13
C LEU A 165 -36.55 -1.72 -10.76
N LYS A 166 -36.20 -0.77 -9.89
CA LYS A 166 -36.81 -0.66 -8.57
C LYS A 166 -38.30 -0.32 -8.65
N GLN A 167 -38.68 0.61 -9.52
CA GLN A 167 -40.09 0.98 -9.75
C GLN A 167 -40.92 -0.18 -10.28
N VAL A 168 -40.36 -0.99 -11.18
CA VAL A 168 -41.04 -2.20 -11.69
C VAL A 168 -41.23 -3.22 -10.56
N GLY A 169 -40.20 -3.44 -9.75
CA GLY A 169 -40.27 -4.37 -8.62
C GLY A 169 -41.27 -3.97 -7.53
N GLU A 170 -41.51 -2.66 -7.35
CA GLU A 170 -42.53 -2.15 -6.41
C GLU A 170 -43.96 -2.32 -6.94
N ARG A 171 -44.18 -2.29 -8.27
CA ARG A 171 -45.51 -2.50 -8.88
C ARG A 171 -45.97 -3.95 -8.89
N LEU A 172 -45.05 -4.91 -8.73
CA LEU A 172 -45.33 -6.35 -8.76
C LEU A 172 -45.57 -6.95 -7.36
N ARG A 173 -45.58 -6.13 -6.31
CA ARG A 173 -45.87 -6.53 -4.93
C ARG A 173 -47.24 -6.02 -4.51
#